data_AF-A0A218PTQ7-F1
#
_entry.id   AF-A0A218PTQ7-F1
#
_cell.length_a   1.000
_cell.length_b   1.000
_cell.length_c   1.000
_cell.angle_alpha   90.00
_cell.angle_beta   90.00
_cell.angle_gamma   90.00
#
_symmetry.space_group_name_H-M   'P 1'
#
loop_
_entity.id
_entity.type
_entity.pdbx_description
1 polymer ?
#
loop_
_entity_poly.entity_id
_entity_poly.type
_entity_poly.pdbx_seq_one_letter_code
_entity_poly.pdbx_strand_id
1 'polypeptide(L)'
;MDDRRHEAGLEDGVFQGGRAMKKLLLSALVLLLPLSAVQGQTLTAEDVKARLLRSRAVEAVIWGMPAVNYDLMLQEMLSKTSGKVNQFIYWGRPLDWKNQTLTPNPDTLYFMSFFDTREAGPIVVEIPPADENGSLNANFVNVWQLPLEDAGRLGIDKGKGIKFLILPPGYAEEIPDGYTPLKPDSFGSYVLLRSNLSSHDDADVSKSAAYAKQAKVYPLSQASNPPPTVFTDVKDVTFDSTIRYDESFFEHLNRIVQSEPWLDRDRALIDQLRSIGIEKGKAFAPDDATKEALATGVREAQLLLAAKYDAGMPPFYEGTHWTYPGHPEFIKAIGEGLSDPNDYPVDQRGLTYTYAYIGIKRVGAGQFYLINIKDKNGDSYDGAKTFRLHVPPNVPVDQYWSVTAYDRETHALIKNVDRASRASNAAELRKNEDGSVDIYIGAMAPPGQQTNWIPTDPARKFELMFRVYGPKPEFFQKTWRLPDLQSVESATEGSGSGDGRK
;
A
#
# COMPACT_ATOMS: atom_id res chain seq x y z
N MET A 1 -83.61 -27.32 32.58
CA MET A 1 -84.08 -26.95 31.23
C MET A 1 -82.84 -26.90 30.39
N ASP A 2 -82.48 -27.86 29.54
CA ASP A 2 -83.17 -28.99 28.90
C ASP A 2 -81.99 -29.79 28.27
N ASP A 3 -81.63 -31.00 28.69
CA ASP A 3 -82.21 -32.33 28.44
C ASP A 3 -81.65 -33.06 27.20
N ARG A 4 -81.27 -34.34 27.43
CA ARG A 4 -81.00 -35.50 26.54
C ARG A 4 -79.85 -35.46 25.51
N ARG A 5 -78.84 -36.36 25.54
CA ARG A 5 -78.74 -37.86 25.45
C ARG A 5 -79.00 -38.46 24.06
N HIS A 6 -77.97 -39.16 23.53
CA HIS A 6 -77.97 -40.51 22.91
C HIS A 6 -76.49 -40.89 22.65
N GLU A 7 -75.80 -41.79 23.38
CA GLU A 7 -75.90 -43.26 23.48
C GLU A 7 -75.96 -44.01 22.15
N ALA A 8 -74.89 -44.76 21.79
CA ALA A 8 -74.85 -46.23 21.86
C ALA A 8 -73.63 -46.87 21.12
N GLY A 9 -73.11 -47.97 21.68
CA GLY A 9 -72.23 -48.96 21.01
C GLY A 9 -70.80 -49.03 21.56
N LEU A 10 -70.48 -49.60 22.74
CA LEU A 10 -70.51 -51.00 23.23
C LEU A 10 -69.44 -51.95 22.63
N GLU A 11 -68.79 -52.65 23.57
CA GLU A 11 -67.90 -53.83 23.48
C GLU A 11 -66.43 -53.60 23.06
N ASP A 12 -65.44 -54.32 23.57
CA ASP A 12 -65.14 -55.00 24.85
C ASP A 12 -63.73 -55.56 24.60
N GLY A 13 -62.77 -55.40 25.52
CA GLY A 13 -61.40 -55.80 25.19
C GLY A 13 -60.35 -55.59 26.26
N VAL A 14 -60.58 -56.23 27.40
CA VAL A 14 -59.74 -56.41 28.59
C VAL A 14 -58.29 -56.79 28.24
N PHE A 15 -57.29 -56.08 28.82
CA PHE A 15 -56.40 -56.68 29.84
C PHE A 15 -55.59 -55.63 30.62
N GLN A 16 -55.80 -55.66 31.94
CA GLN A 16 -55.14 -54.89 32.97
C GLN A 16 -53.79 -55.47 33.38
N GLY A 17 -52.97 -54.62 34.00
CA GLY A 17 -52.06 -54.98 35.09
C GLY A 17 -50.59 -55.00 34.67
N GLY A 18 -49.64 -54.38 35.37
CA GLY A 18 -49.65 -53.71 36.67
C GLY A 18 -48.19 -53.51 37.10
N ARG A 19 -47.94 -52.38 37.79
CA ARG A 19 -46.77 -52.01 38.62
C ARG A 19 -45.68 -53.08 38.82
N ALA A 20 -44.41 -52.68 38.70
CA ALA A 20 -43.54 -52.41 39.87
C ALA A 20 -42.09 -52.08 39.49
N MET A 21 -41.56 -51.13 40.25
CA MET A 21 -40.21 -50.59 40.29
C MET A 21 -39.20 -51.62 40.84
N LYS A 22 -38.04 -51.82 40.19
CA LYS A 22 -36.72 -52.03 40.83
C LYS A 22 -35.55 -52.34 39.87
N LYS A 23 -34.42 -51.66 40.15
CA LYS A 23 -32.98 -52.03 40.03
C LYS A 23 -32.14 -51.45 38.89
N LEU A 24 -31.13 -50.71 39.36
CA LEU A 24 -29.84 -50.34 38.78
C LEU A 24 -29.28 -51.31 37.75
N LEU A 25 -28.62 -50.75 36.72
CA LEU A 25 -27.24 -51.08 36.34
C LEU A 25 -26.68 -49.96 35.43
N LEU A 26 -25.75 -49.16 35.98
CA LEU A 26 -24.85 -48.31 35.20
C LEU A 26 -23.85 -49.22 34.48
N SER A 27 -23.82 -49.18 33.15
CA SER A 27 -22.74 -49.77 32.36
C SER A 27 -21.77 -48.68 31.95
N ALA A 28 -20.61 -48.64 32.62
CA ALA A 28 -19.48 -47.80 32.26
C ALA A 28 -18.79 -48.37 31.01
N LEU A 29 -18.89 -47.64 29.89
CA LEU A 29 -18.10 -47.89 28.69
C LEU A 29 -16.80 -47.09 28.82
N VAL A 30 -15.71 -47.75 29.22
CA VAL A 30 -14.36 -47.15 29.23
C VAL A 30 -13.85 -47.13 27.79
N LEU A 31 -13.90 -45.96 27.17
CA LEU A 31 -13.18 -45.65 25.92
C LEU A 31 -11.68 -45.58 26.22
N LEU A 32 -10.96 -46.66 25.89
CA LEU A 32 -9.50 -46.66 25.77
C LEU A 32 -9.11 -45.90 24.49
N LEU A 33 -8.97 -44.58 24.58
CA LEU A 33 -8.21 -43.82 23.58
C LEU A 33 -6.72 -44.15 23.76
N PRO A 34 -5.97 -44.50 22.70
CA PRO A 34 -4.53 -44.51 22.79
C PRO A 34 -4.10 -43.05 22.98
N LEU A 35 -3.69 -42.71 24.21
CA LEU A 35 -2.84 -41.56 24.45
C LEU A 35 -1.57 -41.81 23.65
N SER A 36 -1.51 -41.31 22.42
CA SER A 36 -0.23 -40.93 21.82
C SER A 36 0.36 -39.92 22.79
N ALA A 37 1.23 -40.40 23.67
CA ALA A 37 2.07 -39.53 24.46
C ALA A 37 2.81 -38.66 23.45
N VAL A 38 2.37 -37.41 23.32
CA VAL A 38 3.19 -36.35 22.77
C VAL A 38 4.38 -36.32 23.72
N GLN A 39 5.44 -37.06 23.41
CA GLN A 39 6.73 -36.84 24.03
C GLN A 39 7.06 -35.40 23.69
N GLY A 40 6.79 -34.49 24.64
CA GLY A 40 7.16 -33.11 24.51
C GLY A 40 8.65 -33.08 24.20
N GLN A 41 9.01 -32.59 23.01
CA GLN A 41 10.42 -32.32 22.71
C GLN A 41 10.95 -31.45 23.84
N THR A 42 11.89 -31.98 24.61
CA THR A 42 12.63 -31.20 25.60
C THR A 42 13.38 -30.10 24.86
N LEU A 43 12.92 -28.87 25.06
CA LEU A 43 13.54 -27.66 24.52
C LEU A 43 15.03 -27.61 24.89
N THR A 44 15.90 -27.60 23.88
CA THR A 44 17.34 -27.39 24.06
C THR A 44 17.69 -25.90 24.03
N ALA A 45 18.89 -25.53 24.51
CA ALA A 45 19.38 -24.17 24.39
C ALA A 45 19.54 -23.73 22.92
N GLU A 46 19.88 -24.66 22.03
CA GLU A 46 19.98 -24.42 20.59
C GLU A 46 18.61 -24.14 19.98
N ASP A 47 17.58 -24.88 20.38
CA ASP A 47 16.19 -24.61 19.94
C ASP A 47 15.74 -23.20 20.35
N VAL A 48 16.04 -22.79 21.58
CA VAL A 48 15.70 -21.46 22.10
C VAL A 48 16.48 -20.38 21.34
N LYS A 49 17.77 -20.58 21.06
CA LYS A 49 18.58 -19.65 20.29
C LYS A 49 18.04 -19.49 18.86
N ALA A 50 17.72 -20.60 18.19
CA ALA A 50 17.16 -20.58 16.84
C ALA A 50 15.79 -19.87 16.80
N ARG A 51 14.93 -20.12 17.79
CA ARG A 51 13.65 -19.40 17.95
C ARG A 51 13.87 -17.90 18.14
N LEU A 52 14.82 -17.50 18.99
CA LEU A 52 15.16 -16.10 19.22
C LEU A 52 15.60 -15.42 17.93
N LEU A 53 16.50 -16.04 17.16
CA LEU A 53 16.98 -15.47 15.88
C LEU A 53 15.83 -15.26 14.90
N ARG A 54 14.93 -16.24 14.75
CA ARG A 54 13.74 -16.11 13.90
C ARG A 54 12.82 -14.98 14.36
N SER A 55 12.50 -14.90 15.65
CA SER A 55 11.67 -13.82 16.18
C SER A 55 12.32 -12.45 15.98
N ARG A 56 13.64 -12.32 16.19
CA ARG A 56 14.36 -11.05 15.92
C ARG A 56 14.36 -10.70 14.44
N ALA A 57 14.42 -11.68 13.55
CA ALA A 57 14.30 -11.45 12.11
C ALA A 57 12.91 -10.91 11.74
N VAL A 58 11.83 -11.46 12.33
CA VAL A 58 10.46 -10.96 12.13
C VAL A 58 10.33 -9.50 12.57
N GLU A 59 10.77 -9.18 13.79
CA GLU A 59 10.73 -7.81 14.33
C GLU A 59 11.57 -6.84 13.49
N ALA A 60 12.75 -7.28 13.04
CA ALA A 60 13.62 -6.48 12.17
C ALA A 60 12.97 -6.17 10.82
N VAL A 61 12.18 -7.09 10.25
CA VAL A 61 11.44 -6.86 9.01
C VAL A 61 10.35 -5.82 9.21
N ILE A 62 9.54 -5.96 10.27
CA ILE A 62 8.43 -5.05 10.56
C ILE A 62 8.95 -3.63 10.82
N TRP A 63 9.96 -3.48 11.68
CA TRP A 63 10.55 -2.18 11.98
C TRP A 63 11.34 -1.57 10.81
N GLY A 64 12.12 -2.40 10.11
CA GLY A 64 13.03 -1.98 9.04
C GLY A 64 12.34 -1.72 7.69
N MET A 65 11.08 -2.12 7.53
CA MET A 65 10.33 -2.05 6.27
C MET A 65 10.49 -0.72 5.51
N PRO A 66 10.22 0.47 6.08
CA PRO A 66 10.37 1.74 5.36
C PRO A 66 11.80 2.03 4.89
N ALA A 67 12.80 1.67 5.69
CA ALA A 67 14.20 1.86 5.34
C ALA A 67 14.63 0.93 4.19
N VAL A 68 14.17 -0.33 4.23
CA VAL A 68 14.41 -1.29 3.14
C VAL A 68 13.69 -0.87 1.87
N ASN A 69 12.45 -0.39 1.97
CA ASN A 69 11.69 0.17 0.85
C ASN A 69 12.43 1.35 0.21
N TYR A 70 12.93 2.29 1.02
CA TYR A 70 13.80 3.37 0.55
C TYR A 70 15.06 2.85 -0.17
N ASP A 71 15.79 1.92 0.45
CA ASP A 71 17.02 1.40 -0.15
C ASP A 71 16.76 0.65 -1.45
N LEU A 72 15.69 -0.14 -1.55
CA LEU A 72 15.29 -0.82 -2.79
C LEU A 72 15.10 0.18 -3.93
N MET A 73 14.37 1.27 -3.71
CA MET A 73 14.20 2.31 -4.73
C MET A 73 15.53 2.99 -5.09
N LEU A 74 16.36 3.29 -4.08
CA LEU A 74 17.67 3.90 -4.30
C LEU A 74 18.59 2.97 -5.12
N GLN A 75 18.65 1.68 -4.79
CA GLN A 75 19.48 0.71 -5.51
C GLN A 75 18.99 0.48 -6.93
N GLU A 76 17.67 0.46 -7.19
CA GLU A 76 17.13 0.40 -8.55
C GLU A 76 17.57 1.62 -9.37
N MET A 77 17.48 2.83 -8.79
CA MET A 77 17.99 4.03 -9.47
C MET A 77 19.49 3.91 -9.78
N LEU A 78 20.31 3.58 -8.78
CA LEU A 78 21.77 3.58 -8.91
C LEU A 78 22.30 2.47 -9.81
N SER A 79 21.61 1.33 -9.88
CA SER A 79 22.10 0.14 -10.62
C SER A 79 21.47 -0.04 -12.00
N LYS A 80 20.28 0.51 -12.26
CA LYS A 80 19.54 0.31 -13.52
C LYS A 80 19.46 1.56 -14.38
N THR A 81 19.87 2.72 -13.87
CA THR A 81 19.73 4.01 -14.56
C THR A 81 21.04 4.79 -14.50
N SER A 82 21.13 5.89 -15.26
CA SER A 82 22.22 6.86 -15.13
C SER A 82 21.99 7.90 -14.03
N GLY A 83 20.88 7.80 -13.30
CA GLY A 83 20.52 8.71 -12.21
C GLY A 83 21.52 8.64 -11.05
N LYS A 84 21.67 9.75 -10.34
CA LYS A 84 22.57 9.87 -9.19
C LYS A 84 21.82 10.55 -8.04
N VAL A 85 22.31 10.37 -6.82
CA VAL A 85 21.85 11.19 -5.69
C VAL A 85 22.02 12.67 -6.00
N ASN A 86 21.14 13.50 -5.45
CA ASN A 86 21.03 14.94 -5.69
C ASN A 86 20.71 15.31 -7.16
N GLN A 87 20.07 14.39 -7.90
CA GLN A 87 19.53 14.60 -9.26
C GLN A 87 18.13 13.99 -9.35
N PHE A 88 17.36 14.39 -10.37
CA PHE A 88 16.06 13.78 -10.61
C PHE A 88 16.15 12.59 -11.58
N ILE A 89 15.46 11.52 -11.24
CA ILE A 89 14.88 10.59 -12.22
C ILE A 89 13.40 10.95 -12.43
N TYR A 90 12.86 10.62 -13.60
CA TYR A 90 11.44 10.84 -13.88
C TYR A 90 10.91 9.85 -14.92
N TRP A 91 9.60 9.63 -14.91
CA TRP A 91 8.92 8.85 -15.94
C TRP A 91 8.28 9.82 -16.93
N GLY A 92 8.85 9.91 -18.14
CA GLY A 92 8.36 10.80 -19.20
C GLY A 92 7.05 10.38 -19.87
N ARG A 93 6.29 9.47 -19.25
CA ARG A 93 4.94 9.03 -19.66
C ARG A 93 4.19 8.50 -18.42
N PRO A 94 2.85 8.41 -18.48
CA PRO A 94 2.05 7.68 -17.49
C PRO A 94 2.65 6.32 -17.17
N LEU A 95 2.61 5.92 -15.90
CA LEU A 95 3.27 4.69 -15.45
C LEU A 95 2.58 3.47 -16.05
N ASP A 96 3.38 2.55 -16.58
CA ASP A 96 2.95 1.21 -16.95
C ASP A 96 3.54 0.18 -15.99
N TRP A 97 3.26 -1.10 -16.24
CA TRP A 97 3.70 -2.20 -15.40
C TRP A 97 5.23 -2.31 -15.23
N LYS A 98 6.05 -1.60 -16.01
CA LYS A 98 7.50 -1.58 -15.79
C LYS A 98 7.89 -0.84 -14.52
N ASN A 99 7.06 0.09 -14.04
CA ASN A 99 7.22 0.67 -12.71
C ASN A 99 6.60 -0.28 -11.68
N GLN A 100 7.45 -0.83 -10.82
CA GLN A 100 7.07 -1.73 -9.74
C GLN A 100 7.47 -1.14 -8.38
N THR A 101 7.27 0.17 -8.22
CA THR A 101 7.09 0.78 -6.89
C THR A 101 5.75 0.35 -6.29
N LEU A 102 5.54 0.58 -5.00
CA LEU A 102 4.32 0.14 -4.31
C LEU A 102 3.16 1.12 -4.56
N THR A 103 2.00 0.60 -4.95
CA THR A 103 0.77 1.32 -5.28
C THR A 103 0.97 2.67 -6.03
N PRO A 104 1.76 2.71 -7.12
CA PRO A 104 2.03 3.95 -7.83
C PRO A 104 0.77 4.47 -8.51
N ASN A 105 0.80 5.74 -8.90
CA ASN A 105 -0.29 6.41 -9.56
C ASN A 105 0.01 6.56 -11.05
N PRO A 106 -0.60 5.73 -11.91
CA PRO A 106 -0.37 5.82 -13.35
C PRO A 106 -1.03 7.07 -13.97
N ASP A 107 -1.90 7.78 -13.26
CA ASP A 107 -2.65 8.93 -13.78
C ASP A 107 -1.93 10.28 -13.54
N THR A 108 -0.65 10.26 -13.17
CA THR A 108 0.20 11.45 -12.99
C THR A 108 1.64 11.14 -13.42
N LEU A 109 2.43 12.17 -13.75
CA LEU A 109 3.87 11.98 -14.01
C LEU A 109 4.68 12.07 -12.74
N TYR A 110 5.61 11.13 -12.57
CA TYR A 110 6.46 11.00 -11.39
C TYR A 110 7.86 11.53 -11.64
N PHE A 111 8.36 12.30 -10.69
CA PHE A 111 9.75 12.73 -10.59
C PHE A 111 10.23 12.39 -9.17
N MET A 112 11.41 11.82 -9.06
CA MET A 112 12.01 11.45 -7.79
C MET A 112 13.45 11.93 -7.72
N SER A 113 13.84 12.47 -6.56
CA SER A 113 15.24 12.76 -6.25
C SER A 113 15.56 12.20 -4.87
N PHE A 114 16.58 11.36 -4.81
CA PHE A 114 17.21 10.90 -3.59
C PHE A 114 18.33 11.86 -3.22
N PHE A 115 18.45 12.20 -1.95
CA PHE A 115 19.43 13.16 -1.45
C PHE A 115 20.47 12.45 -0.59
N ASP A 116 21.71 12.93 -0.67
CA ASP A 116 22.77 12.61 0.29
C ASP A 116 23.50 13.90 0.64
N THR A 117 23.45 14.26 1.92
CA THR A 117 24.00 15.51 2.46
C THR A 117 25.41 15.36 3.04
N ARG A 118 26.00 14.15 3.08
CA ARG A 118 27.32 13.92 3.70
C ARG A 118 28.43 14.73 3.03
N GLU A 119 28.49 14.66 1.71
CA GLU A 119 29.53 15.34 0.91
C GLU A 119 29.05 16.67 0.35
N ALA A 120 27.77 16.75 -0.04
CA ALA A 120 27.21 17.94 -0.67
C ALA A 120 26.86 19.05 0.33
N GLY A 121 26.75 18.73 1.62
CA GLY A 121 26.18 19.64 2.62
C GLY A 121 24.67 19.83 2.43
N PRO A 122 24.11 20.96 2.88
CA PRO A 122 22.70 21.26 2.67
C PRO A 122 22.29 21.26 1.19
N ILE A 123 21.17 20.64 0.86
CA ILE A 123 20.64 20.56 -0.51
C ILE A 123 19.41 21.46 -0.64
N VAL A 124 19.41 22.33 -1.65
CA VAL A 124 18.26 23.14 -2.02
C VAL A 124 17.38 22.37 -3.00
N VAL A 125 16.07 22.37 -2.75
CA VAL A 125 15.05 21.93 -3.71
C VAL A 125 14.06 23.05 -3.96
N GLU A 126 13.98 23.52 -5.20
CA GLU A 126 13.01 24.55 -5.60
C GLU A 126 11.80 23.90 -6.26
N ILE A 127 10.62 24.14 -5.69
CA ILE A 127 9.33 23.78 -6.28
C ILE A 127 8.79 25.02 -7.01
N PRO A 128 8.50 24.94 -8.33
CA PRO A 128 7.97 26.06 -9.08
C PRO A 128 6.56 26.45 -8.62
N PRO A 129 6.16 27.73 -8.78
CA PRO A 129 4.78 28.14 -8.56
C PRO A 129 3.83 27.40 -9.52
N ALA A 130 2.65 27.06 -9.02
CA ALA A 130 1.58 26.54 -9.84
C ALA A 130 0.97 27.65 -10.71
N ASP A 131 0.71 27.33 -11.98
CA ASP A 131 0.17 28.25 -12.99
C ASP A 131 -0.83 27.52 -13.92
N GLU A 132 -1.19 28.12 -15.06
CA GLU A 132 -2.00 27.45 -16.09
C GLU A 132 -1.28 26.30 -16.82
N ASN A 133 0.03 26.18 -16.64
CA ASN A 133 0.85 25.15 -17.28
C ASN A 133 0.97 23.90 -16.43
N GLY A 134 0.87 24.01 -15.10
CA GLY A 134 0.80 22.86 -14.23
C GLY A 134 0.82 23.15 -12.73
N SER A 135 0.90 22.07 -11.96
CA SER A 135 1.16 22.10 -10.52
C SER A 135 1.81 20.80 -10.08
N LEU A 136 2.68 20.87 -9.07
CA LEU A 136 3.26 19.69 -8.44
C LEU A 136 2.57 19.41 -7.10
N ASN A 137 2.41 18.13 -6.78
CA ASN A 137 2.26 17.66 -5.41
C ASN A 137 3.62 17.06 -4.99
N ALA A 138 4.30 17.70 -4.05
CA ALA A 138 5.63 17.33 -3.60
C ALA A 138 5.57 16.80 -2.16
N ASN A 139 6.11 15.61 -1.93
CA ASN A 139 6.20 14.99 -0.61
C ASN A 139 7.65 14.68 -0.29
N PHE A 140 8.17 15.28 0.77
CA PHE A 140 9.54 15.08 1.24
C PHE A 140 9.54 14.16 2.45
N VAL A 141 10.40 13.15 2.44
CA VAL A 141 10.56 12.21 3.55
C VAL A 141 12.03 11.93 3.83
N ASN A 142 12.35 11.50 5.05
CA ASN A 142 13.67 10.95 5.36
C ASN A 142 13.80 9.47 4.89
N VAL A 143 14.95 8.83 5.13
CA VAL A 143 15.19 7.40 4.79
C VAL A 143 14.20 6.44 5.46
N TRP A 144 13.61 6.86 6.57
CA TRP A 144 12.63 6.12 7.35
C TRP A 144 11.19 6.36 6.88
N GLN A 145 11.04 7.05 5.74
CA GLN A 145 9.79 7.49 5.13
C GLN A 145 8.92 8.34 6.06
N LEU A 146 9.51 8.94 7.10
CA LEU A 146 8.84 9.94 7.92
C LEU A 146 8.69 11.24 7.12
N PRO A 147 7.48 11.80 7.00
CA PRO A 147 7.29 13.01 6.21
C PRO A 147 7.89 14.23 6.90
N LEU A 148 8.70 14.95 6.13
CA LEU A 148 9.35 16.19 6.52
C LEU A 148 8.41 17.36 6.27
N GLU A 149 7.90 17.51 5.05
CA GLU A 149 6.90 18.50 4.65
C GLU A 149 6.33 18.23 3.25
N ASP A 150 5.18 18.85 2.96
CA ASP A 150 4.54 18.79 1.65
C ASP A 150 4.48 20.19 0.97
N ALA A 151 4.59 20.22 -0.36
CA ALA A 151 4.46 21.42 -1.19
C ALA A 151 3.57 21.19 -2.42
N GLY A 152 3.14 22.28 -3.04
CA GLY A 152 2.15 22.33 -4.10
C GLY A 152 0.96 23.20 -3.74
N ARG A 153 -0.10 23.14 -4.56
CA ARG A 153 -1.35 23.92 -4.34
C ARG A 153 -1.90 23.81 -2.92
N LEU A 154 -1.63 22.68 -2.28
CA LEU A 154 -2.20 22.32 -0.99
C LEU A 154 -1.14 21.91 0.04
N GLY A 155 0.14 22.11 -0.30
CA GLY A 155 1.23 22.12 0.66
C GLY A 155 1.38 23.48 1.35
N ILE A 156 2.48 23.68 2.08
CA ILE A 156 2.69 24.92 2.85
C ILE A 156 2.81 26.18 2.00
N ASP A 157 3.25 26.04 0.76
CA ASP A 157 3.47 27.14 -0.17
C ASP A 157 2.18 27.59 -0.87
N LYS A 158 1.08 26.81 -0.76
CA LYS A 158 -0.22 27.11 -1.36
C LYS A 158 -0.12 27.40 -2.87
N GLY A 159 0.77 26.68 -3.56
CA GLY A 159 1.04 26.82 -4.99
C GLY A 159 1.86 28.05 -5.38
N LYS A 160 2.40 28.82 -4.43
CA LYS A 160 3.25 29.99 -4.73
C LYS A 160 4.69 29.62 -5.07
N GLY A 161 5.04 28.34 -4.96
CA GLY A 161 6.41 27.87 -5.08
C GLY A 161 7.19 28.08 -3.79
N ILE A 162 8.24 27.28 -3.60
CA ILE A 162 9.00 27.26 -2.36
C ILE A 162 10.41 26.74 -2.59
N LYS A 163 11.35 27.22 -1.78
CA LYS A 163 12.71 26.69 -1.69
C LYS A 163 12.86 25.94 -0.37
N PHE A 164 12.88 24.62 -0.43
CA PHE A 164 13.27 23.82 0.72
C PHE A 164 14.79 23.71 0.79
N LEU A 165 15.31 23.71 2.02
CA LEU A 165 16.70 23.43 2.31
C LEU A 165 16.77 22.17 3.17
N ILE A 166 17.16 21.06 2.56
CA ILE A 166 17.39 19.78 3.23
C ILE A 166 18.71 19.87 3.99
N LEU A 167 18.65 19.81 5.31
CA LEU A 167 19.82 19.94 6.18
C LEU A 167 20.42 18.57 6.52
N PRO A 168 21.76 18.45 6.63
CA PRO A 168 22.36 17.27 7.24
C PRO A 168 21.98 17.18 8.73
N PRO A 169 21.94 15.96 9.31
CA PRO A 169 21.70 15.78 10.73
C PRO A 169 22.76 16.52 11.55
N GLY A 170 22.33 17.29 12.55
CA GLY A 170 23.23 18.07 13.40
C GLY A 170 23.73 19.39 12.80
N TYR A 171 23.19 19.85 11.66
CA TYR A 171 23.54 21.14 11.08
C TYR A 171 23.30 22.30 12.07
N ALA A 172 24.35 23.08 12.33
CA ALA A 172 24.37 24.14 13.34
C ALA A 172 24.66 25.55 12.79
N GLU A 173 24.96 25.66 11.50
CA GLU A 173 25.20 26.95 10.86
C GLU A 173 23.89 27.72 10.65
N GLU A 174 24.01 29.03 10.44
CA GLU A 174 22.87 29.90 10.15
C GLU A 174 22.22 29.51 8.80
N ILE A 175 20.89 29.47 8.78
CA ILE A 175 20.11 29.18 7.58
C ILE A 175 19.92 30.51 6.83
N PRO A 176 20.37 30.63 5.57
CA PRO A 176 20.18 31.86 4.82
C PRO A 176 18.70 32.22 4.63
N ASP A 177 18.41 33.52 4.49
CA ASP A 177 17.06 34.00 4.20
C ASP A 177 16.50 33.42 2.90
N GLY A 178 15.18 33.22 2.86
CA GLY A 178 14.46 32.75 1.68
C GLY A 178 14.40 31.22 1.51
N TYR A 179 14.94 30.46 2.47
CA TYR A 179 14.83 29.01 2.52
C TYR A 179 13.91 28.53 3.64
N THR A 180 13.13 27.49 3.37
CA THR A 180 12.39 26.75 4.40
C THR A 180 13.17 25.50 4.78
N PRO A 181 13.70 25.40 6.01
CA PRO A 181 14.54 24.28 6.40
C PRO A 181 13.72 23.00 6.62
N LEU A 182 14.19 21.90 6.05
CA LEU A 182 13.77 20.54 6.40
C LEU A 182 14.92 19.87 7.16
N LYS A 183 14.61 19.32 8.33
CA LYS A 183 15.59 18.80 9.30
C LYS A 183 15.43 17.28 9.44
N PRO A 184 15.85 16.47 8.44
CA PRO A 184 15.88 15.03 8.61
C PRO A 184 16.88 14.65 9.73
N ASP A 185 16.59 13.54 10.38
CA ASP A 185 17.45 12.85 11.34
C ASP A 185 18.43 11.87 10.66
N SER A 186 18.48 11.90 9.33
CA SER A 186 19.30 11.08 8.45
C SER A 186 20.04 11.95 7.42
N PHE A 187 21.18 11.48 6.94
CA PHE A 187 21.90 12.14 5.83
C PHE A 187 21.17 11.94 4.50
N GLY A 188 20.58 10.75 4.33
CA GLY A 188 19.69 10.43 3.22
C GLY A 188 18.29 11.01 3.40
N SER A 189 17.63 11.33 2.29
CA SER A 189 16.19 11.66 2.22
C SER A 189 15.75 11.56 0.77
N TYR A 190 14.46 11.66 0.48
CA TYR A 190 14.04 11.80 -0.91
C TYR A 190 12.74 12.59 -1.04
N VAL A 191 12.47 13.04 -2.26
CA VAL A 191 11.21 13.68 -2.63
C VAL A 191 10.54 12.90 -3.75
N LEU A 192 9.23 12.75 -3.66
CA LEU A 192 8.37 12.39 -4.79
C LEU A 192 7.60 13.63 -5.23
N LEU A 193 7.76 14.01 -6.50
CA LEU A 193 6.95 15.04 -7.16
C LEU A 193 5.98 14.35 -8.12
N ARG A 194 4.72 14.74 -8.03
CA ARG A 194 3.65 14.28 -8.90
C ARG A 194 3.08 15.45 -9.67
N SER A 195 3.23 15.42 -10.98
CA SER A 195 2.66 16.42 -11.89
C SER A 195 1.34 15.89 -12.45
N ASN A 196 0.26 16.63 -12.21
CA ASN A 196 -1.06 16.24 -12.69
C ASN A 196 -1.13 16.32 -14.23
N LEU A 197 -2.02 15.52 -14.80
CA LEU A 197 -2.28 15.45 -16.23
C LEU A 197 -3.69 15.97 -16.52
N SER A 198 -3.84 16.87 -17.49
CA SER A 198 -5.16 17.28 -17.98
C SER A 198 -5.83 16.15 -18.77
N SER A 199 -5.05 15.43 -19.58
CA SER A 199 -5.42 14.20 -20.27
C SER A 199 -4.20 13.28 -20.43
N HIS A 200 -4.41 12.10 -20.99
CA HIS A 200 -3.34 11.14 -21.30
C HIS A 200 -2.76 11.33 -22.72
N ASP A 201 -3.16 12.39 -23.44
CA ASP A 201 -2.64 12.68 -24.77
C ASP A 201 -1.17 13.13 -24.72
N ASP A 202 -0.38 12.77 -25.73
CA ASP A 202 1.07 13.03 -25.78
C ASP A 202 1.44 14.52 -25.58
N ALA A 203 0.60 15.44 -26.06
CA ALA A 203 0.80 16.87 -25.91
C ALA A 203 0.68 17.33 -24.45
N ASP A 204 -0.32 16.81 -23.73
CA ASP A 204 -0.55 17.13 -22.32
C ASP A 204 0.49 16.47 -21.41
N VAL A 205 0.90 15.25 -21.73
CA VAL A 205 2.02 14.57 -21.08
C VAL A 205 3.32 15.39 -21.25
N SER A 206 3.61 15.84 -22.47
CA SER A 206 4.81 16.64 -22.76
C SER A 206 4.77 18.00 -22.04
N LYS A 207 3.62 18.66 -22.00
CA LYS A 207 3.40 19.92 -21.28
C LYS A 207 3.62 19.74 -19.77
N SER A 208 3.02 18.70 -19.18
CA SER A 208 3.16 18.39 -17.76
C SER A 208 4.61 18.05 -17.38
N ALA A 209 5.32 17.28 -18.22
CA ALA A 209 6.73 16.98 -18.02
C ALA A 209 7.61 18.25 -18.12
N ALA A 210 7.34 19.13 -19.08
CA ALA A 210 8.07 20.39 -19.24
C ALA A 210 7.87 21.34 -18.05
N TYR A 211 6.64 21.43 -17.52
CA TYR A 211 6.35 22.18 -16.30
C TYR A 211 7.10 21.61 -15.09
N ALA A 212 7.03 20.29 -14.86
CA ALA A 212 7.68 19.65 -13.73
C ALA A 212 9.22 19.79 -13.75
N LYS A 213 9.83 19.84 -14.95
CA LYS A 213 11.27 20.09 -15.14
C LYS A 213 11.74 21.50 -14.77
N GLN A 214 10.82 22.40 -14.38
CA GLN A 214 11.19 23.68 -13.77
C GLN A 214 11.63 23.54 -12.31
N ALA A 215 11.34 22.40 -11.66
CA ALA A 215 11.89 22.09 -10.35
C ALA A 215 13.42 22.05 -10.39
N LYS A 216 14.06 22.44 -9.28
CA LYS A 216 15.53 22.45 -9.20
C LYS A 216 16.02 21.67 -8.00
N VAL A 217 17.19 21.06 -8.13
CA VAL A 217 17.98 20.50 -7.03
C VAL A 217 19.43 20.91 -7.20
N TYR A 218 20.05 21.43 -6.13
CA TYR A 218 21.47 21.81 -6.11
C TYR A 218 21.98 21.99 -4.66
N PRO A 219 23.29 21.84 -4.39
CA PRO A 219 23.87 22.14 -3.08
C PRO A 219 23.78 23.63 -2.72
N LEU A 220 23.54 23.96 -1.45
CA LEU A 220 23.47 25.34 -0.97
C LEU A 220 24.75 26.15 -1.30
N SER A 221 25.91 25.49 -1.28
CA SER A 221 27.20 26.09 -1.66
C SER A 221 27.24 26.63 -3.10
N GLN A 222 26.30 26.23 -3.95
CA GLN A 222 26.17 26.66 -5.34
C GLN A 222 24.99 27.62 -5.56
N ALA A 223 24.28 28.05 -4.51
CA ALA A 223 23.06 28.83 -4.63
C ALA A 223 23.20 30.19 -5.34
N SER A 224 24.40 30.78 -5.35
CA SER A 224 24.67 32.03 -6.07
C SER A 224 24.68 31.86 -7.59
N ASN A 225 24.98 30.67 -8.08
CA ASN A 225 24.95 30.31 -9.51
C ASN A 225 24.67 28.80 -9.65
N PRO A 226 23.41 28.37 -9.43
CA PRO A 226 23.08 26.95 -9.38
C PRO A 226 23.30 26.30 -10.75
N PRO A 227 23.90 25.11 -10.82
CA PRO A 227 24.05 24.39 -12.07
C PRO A 227 22.67 23.99 -12.63
N PRO A 228 22.58 23.71 -13.94
CA PRO A 228 21.39 23.10 -14.51
C PRO A 228 21.02 21.80 -13.78
N THR A 229 19.76 21.66 -13.41
CA THR A 229 19.26 20.43 -12.80
C THR A 229 19.25 19.29 -13.81
N VAL A 230 19.80 18.14 -13.40
CA VAL A 230 19.85 16.93 -14.23
C VAL A 230 18.56 16.13 -14.03
N PHE A 231 17.94 15.75 -15.15
CA PHE A 231 16.76 14.89 -15.21
C PHE A 231 17.07 13.66 -16.07
N THR A 232 16.96 12.46 -15.50
CA THR A 232 17.10 11.19 -16.23
C THR A 232 15.71 10.59 -16.48
N ASP A 233 15.35 10.42 -17.75
CA ASP A 233 14.08 9.74 -18.12
C ASP A 233 14.27 8.23 -17.95
N VAL A 234 13.42 7.61 -17.13
CA VAL A 234 13.48 6.18 -16.81
C VAL A 234 12.24 5.42 -17.29
N LYS A 235 11.44 6.03 -18.18
CA LYS A 235 10.18 5.45 -18.68
C LYS A 235 10.28 4.08 -19.35
N ASP A 236 11.47 3.73 -19.85
CA ASP A 236 11.73 2.46 -20.55
C ASP A 236 12.39 1.41 -19.66
N VAL A 237 12.84 1.81 -18.47
CA VAL A 237 13.48 0.95 -17.46
C VAL A 237 12.41 0.19 -16.69
N THR A 238 12.60 -1.12 -16.53
CA THR A 238 11.87 -1.89 -15.51
C THR A 238 12.49 -1.54 -14.15
N PHE A 239 11.78 -0.72 -13.39
CA PHE A 239 12.20 -0.23 -12.09
C PHE A 239 11.44 -1.04 -11.02
N ASP A 240 12.10 -2.03 -10.42
CA ASP A 240 11.45 -3.00 -9.53
C ASP A 240 11.97 -2.90 -8.10
N SER A 241 11.29 -2.08 -7.30
CA SER A 241 11.57 -1.85 -5.89
C SER A 241 10.53 -2.53 -4.99
N THR A 242 9.88 -3.60 -5.46
CA THR A 242 8.95 -4.37 -4.63
C THR A 242 9.69 -4.99 -3.44
N ILE A 243 9.02 -5.10 -2.30
CA ILE A 243 9.63 -5.67 -1.09
C ILE A 243 10.09 -7.10 -1.35
N ARG A 244 11.37 -7.38 -1.07
CA ARG A 244 11.95 -8.71 -1.18
C ARG A 244 11.81 -9.43 0.16
N TYR A 245 10.95 -10.44 0.23
CA TYR A 245 10.79 -11.26 1.44
C TYR A 245 11.72 -12.48 1.41
N ASP A 246 13.01 -12.21 1.25
CA ASP A 246 14.10 -13.19 1.30
C ASP A 246 15.29 -12.59 2.08
N GLU A 247 16.42 -13.29 2.12
CA GLU A 247 17.59 -12.88 2.90
C GLU A 247 18.16 -11.52 2.47
N SER A 248 17.94 -11.08 1.22
CA SER A 248 18.42 -9.78 0.73
C SER A 248 17.79 -8.60 1.48
N PHE A 249 16.62 -8.80 2.11
CA PHE A 249 16.01 -7.80 2.99
C PHE A 249 17.00 -7.29 4.04
N PHE A 250 17.75 -8.22 4.65
CA PHE A 250 18.69 -7.91 5.73
C PHE A 250 19.96 -7.24 5.21
N GLU A 251 20.33 -7.46 3.95
CA GLU A 251 21.42 -6.72 3.30
C GLU A 251 21.04 -5.25 3.06
N HIS A 252 19.81 -5.00 2.58
CA HIS A 252 19.25 -3.65 2.43
C HIS A 252 19.17 -2.94 3.79
N LEU A 253 18.62 -3.62 4.81
CA LEU A 253 18.54 -3.06 6.16
C LEU A 253 19.94 -2.74 6.72
N ASN A 254 20.88 -3.66 6.55
CA ASN A 254 22.26 -3.44 6.95
C ASN A 254 22.86 -2.22 6.25
N ARG A 255 22.65 -2.01 4.94
CA ARG A 255 23.16 -0.83 4.24
C ARG A 255 22.68 0.48 4.86
N ILE A 256 21.41 0.55 5.26
CA ILE A 256 20.86 1.71 5.97
C ILE A 256 21.49 1.84 7.37
N VAL A 257 21.58 0.75 8.13
CA VAL A 257 22.27 0.77 9.44
C VAL A 257 23.70 1.25 9.30
N GLN A 258 24.44 0.86 8.26
CA GLN A 258 25.83 1.29 8.03
C GLN A 258 25.94 2.75 7.59
N SER A 259 25.01 3.26 6.79
CA SER A 259 25.10 4.60 6.23
C SER A 259 24.53 5.69 7.15
N GLU A 260 23.44 5.42 7.87
CA GLU A 260 22.66 6.46 8.56
C GLU A 260 22.95 6.57 10.07
N PRO A 261 22.71 7.73 10.71
CA PRO A 261 22.82 7.87 12.16
C PRO A 261 21.85 6.95 12.90
N TRP A 262 22.19 6.61 14.15
CA TRP A 262 21.28 5.89 15.02
C TRP A 262 20.28 6.87 15.64
N LEU A 263 19.01 6.57 15.45
CA LEU A 263 17.94 7.37 16.02
C LEU A 263 17.70 6.95 17.46
N ASP A 264 17.68 7.91 18.38
CA ASP A 264 17.47 7.63 19.80
C ASP A 264 16.13 6.92 20.06
N ARG A 265 15.08 7.29 19.31
CA ARG A 265 13.76 6.65 19.39
C ARG A 265 13.77 5.15 19.05
N ASP A 266 14.75 4.70 18.26
CA ASP A 266 14.83 3.33 17.73
C ASP A 266 15.92 2.49 18.41
N ARG A 267 16.63 3.03 19.41
CA ARG A 267 17.84 2.40 19.97
C ARG A 267 17.62 0.95 20.43
N ALA A 268 16.49 0.66 21.08
CA ALA A 268 16.16 -0.68 21.58
C ALA A 268 15.80 -1.67 20.47
N LEU A 269 15.36 -1.19 19.30
CA LEU A 269 15.06 -2.01 18.12
C LEU A 269 16.35 -2.27 17.33
N ILE A 270 17.21 -1.25 17.20
CA ILE A 270 18.52 -1.36 16.55
C ILE A 270 19.46 -2.32 17.28
N ASP A 271 19.54 -2.26 18.62
CA ASP A 271 20.44 -3.15 19.38
C ASP A 271 20.11 -4.64 19.18
N GLN A 272 18.84 -4.97 18.98
CA GLN A 272 18.40 -6.34 18.71
C GLN A 272 18.97 -6.89 17.40
N LEU A 273 19.25 -6.03 16.42
CA LEU A 273 19.82 -6.42 15.13
C LEU A 273 21.21 -7.05 15.25
N ARG A 274 21.97 -6.70 16.30
CA ARG A 274 23.27 -7.33 16.58
C ARG A 274 23.12 -8.85 16.74
N SER A 275 22.02 -9.31 17.32
CA SER A 275 21.75 -10.74 17.54
C SER A 275 21.61 -11.51 16.23
N ILE A 276 21.19 -10.85 15.15
CA ILE A 276 21.06 -11.42 13.81
C ILE A 276 22.22 -11.02 12.88
N GLY A 277 23.31 -10.49 13.44
CA GLY A 277 24.55 -10.19 12.72
C GLY A 277 24.64 -8.79 12.10
N ILE A 278 23.65 -7.91 12.28
CA ILE A 278 23.70 -6.53 11.77
C ILE A 278 24.17 -5.59 12.89
N GLU A 279 25.33 -4.98 12.70
CA GLU A 279 25.92 -4.05 13.67
C GLU A 279 26.68 -2.92 12.95
N LYS A 280 26.50 -1.67 13.39
CA LYS A 280 27.18 -0.50 12.82
C LYS A 280 28.70 -0.68 12.86
N GLY A 281 29.35 -0.38 11.74
CA GLY A 281 30.80 -0.51 11.59
C GLY A 281 31.30 -1.93 11.38
N LYS A 282 30.40 -2.94 11.32
CA LYS A 282 30.76 -4.34 11.03
C LYS A 282 30.15 -4.79 9.70
N ALA A 283 30.90 -5.62 8.99
CA ALA A 283 30.37 -6.30 7.81
C ALA A 283 29.26 -7.28 8.23
N PHE A 284 28.19 -7.34 7.43
CA PHE A 284 27.13 -8.33 7.61
C PHE A 284 27.58 -9.66 7.01
N ALA A 285 27.94 -10.59 7.88
CA ALA A 285 28.44 -11.92 7.51
C ALA A 285 27.84 -12.99 8.46
N PRO A 286 26.51 -13.25 8.38
CA PRO A 286 25.86 -14.23 9.23
C PRO A 286 26.40 -15.65 8.98
N ASP A 287 26.46 -16.45 10.04
CA ASP A 287 26.72 -17.89 9.94
C ASP A 287 25.50 -18.63 9.34
N ASP A 288 25.67 -19.91 8.98
CA ASP A 288 24.63 -20.67 8.28
C ASP A 288 23.34 -20.81 9.10
N ALA A 289 23.47 -20.98 10.42
CA ALA A 289 22.31 -21.05 11.32
C ALA A 289 21.55 -19.71 11.38
N THR A 290 22.25 -18.58 11.36
CA THR A 290 21.64 -17.25 11.32
C THR A 290 20.97 -17.01 9.97
N LYS A 291 21.61 -17.37 8.85
CA LYS A 291 21.01 -17.30 7.50
C LYS A 291 19.69 -18.06 7.41
N GLU A 292 19.68 -19.31 7.88
CA GLU A 292 18.45 -20.12 7.91
C GLU A 292 17.34 -19.46 8.75
N ALA A 293 17.70 -18.90 9.91
CA ALA A 293 16.75 -18.19 10.77
C ALA A 293 16.22 -16.90 10.12
N LEU A 294 17.07 -16.15 9.41
CA LEU A 294 16.68 -14.95 8.67
C LEU A 294 15.74 -15.29 7.51
N ALA A 295 16.09 -16.31 6.71
CA ALA A 295 15.26 -16.79 5.60
C ALA A 295 13.87 -17.26 6.06
N THR A 296 13.79 -17.90 7.23
CA THR A 296 12.51 -18.29 7.82
C THR A 296 11.75 -17.07 8.36
N GLY A 297 12.42 -16.21 9.14
CA GLY A 297 11.79 -15.07 9.79
C GLY A 297 11.23 -14.03 8.83
N VAL A 298 11.90 -13.79 7.69
CA VAL A 298 11.35 -12.87 6.67
C VAL A 298 10.07 -13.40 6.01
N ARG A 299 9.95 -14.72 5.85
CA ARG A 299 8.72 -15.35 5.35
C ARG A 299 7.61 -15.34 6.40
N GLU A 300 7.93 -15.56 7.67
CA GLU A 300 6.97 -15.41 8.77
C GLU A 300 6.45 -13.96 8.86
N ALA A 301 7.33 -12.96 8.73
CA ALA A 301 6.95 -11.56 8.68
C ALA A 301 6.05 -11.25 7.46
N GLN A 302 6.37 -11.78 6.28
CA GLN A 302 5.53 -11.65 5.09
C GLN A 302 4.11 -12.15 5.34
N LEU A 303 3.96 -13.36 5.91
CA LEU A 303 2.66 -13.96 6.21
C LEU A 303 1.90 -13.15 7.26
N LEU A 304 2.57 -12.69 8.31
CA LEU A 304 1.97 -11.86 9.36
C LEU A 304 1.45 -10.54 8.79
N LEU A 305 2.27 -9.83 8.00
CA LEU A 305 1.90 -8.55 7.40
C LEU A 305 0.78 -8.72 6.37
N ALA A 306 0.82 -9.77 5.55
CA ALA A 306 -0.26 -10.09 4.62
C ALA A 306 -1.59 -10.37 5.35
N ALA A 307 -1.56 -11.15 6.44
CA ALA A 307 -2.75 -11.42 7.25
C ALA A 307 -3.30 -10.13 7.90
N LYS A 308 -2.42 -9.25 8.41
CA LYS A 308 -2.84 -7.94 8.95
C LYS A 308 -3.47 -7.06 7.87
N TYR A 309 -2.92 -7.05 6.67
CA TYR A 309 -3.50 -6.31 5.55
C TYR A 309 -4.89 -6.86 5.15
N ASP A 310 -5.03 -8.19 5.05
CA ASP A 310 -6.28 -8.85 4.62
C ASP A 310 -7.41 -8.75 5.68
N ALA A 311 -7.05 -8.54 6.95
CA ALA A 311 -8.02 -8.19 8.00
C ALA A 311 -8.73 -6.86 7.69
N GLY A 312 -8.07 -5.96 6.96
CA GLY A 312 -8.60 -4.67 6.51
C GLY A 312 -8.48 -3.57 7.56
N MET A 313 -8.77 -2.36 7.12
CA MET A 313 -8.84 -1.15 7.95
C MET A 313 -10.31 -0.75 8.18
N PRO A 314 -10.59 0.19 9.09
CA PRO A 314 -11.95 0.71 9.26
C PRO A 314 -12.55 1.24 7.94
N PRO A 315 -13.79 0.84 7.58
CA PRO A 315 -14.46 1.37 6.40
C PRO A 315 -14.62 2.89 6.41
N PHE A 316 -14.36 3.51 5.26
CA PHE A 316 -14.62 4.91 5.02
C PHE A 316 -16.12 5.18 4.87
N TYR A 317 -16.82 4.40 4.05
CA TYR A 317 -18.29 4.41 3.99
C TYR A 317 -18.86 3.24 4.78
N GLU A 318 -19.80 3.54 5.68
CA GLU A 318 -20.51 2.53 6.46
C GLU A 318 -21.21 1.53 5.53
N GLY A 319 -21.00 0.23 5.79
CA GLY A 319 -21.57 -0.87 5.00
C GLY A 319 -20.83 -1.16 3.69
N THR A 320 -19.61 -0.64 3.52
CA THR A 320 -18.75 -0.95 2.36
C THR A 320 -17.38 -1.46 2.80
N HIS A 321 -16.56 -1.91 1.85
CA HIS A 321 -15.18 -2.36 2.08
C HIS A 321 -14.12 -1.35 1.58
N TRP A 322 -14.52 -0.13 1.23
CA TRP A 322 -13.59 0.96 0.93
C TRP A 322 -13.00 1.52 2.22
N THR A 323 -11.68 1.52 2.35
CA THR A 323 -10.96 2.00 3.54
C THR A 323 -9.97 3.09 3.16
N TYR A 324 -9.56 3.92 4.12
CA TYR A 324 -8.41 4.79 3.90
C TYR A 324 -7.11 3.95 4.03
N PRO A 325 -6.12 4.09 3.11
CA PRO A 325 -4.89 3.28 3.11
C PRO A 325 -3.91 3.76 4.18
N GLY A 326 -4.30 3.64 5.44
CA GLY A 326 -3.50 3.98 6.61
C GLY A 326 -4.31 3.86 7.88
N HIS A 327 -3.76 3.15 8.87
CA HIS A 327 -4.41 3.02 10.17
C HIS A 327 -4.47 4.39 10.88
N PRO A 328 -5.60 4.79 11.52
CA PRO A 328 -5.73 6.11 12.13
C PRO A 328 -4.62 6.47 13.13
N GLU A 329 -4.21 5.48 13.94
CA GLU A 329 -3.09 5.61 14.89
C GLU A 329 -1.77 5.95 14.18
N PHE A 330 -1.45 5.22 13.11
CA PHE A 330 -0.26 5.50 12.31
C PHE A 330 -0.33 6.90 11.72
N ILE A 331 -1.44 7.28 11.08
CA ILE A 331 -1.59 8.59 10.44
C ILE A 331 -1.39 9.74 11.43
N LYS A 332 -1.97 9.62 12.64
CA LYS A 332 -1.74 10.59 13.71
C LYS A 332 -0.24 10.66 14.05
N ALA A 333 0.38 9.52 14.35
CA ALA A 333 1.76 9.47 14.80
C ALA A 333 2.74 10.04 13.75
N ILE A 334 2.56 9.74 12.45
CA ILE A 334 3.45 10.29 11.41
C ILE A 334 3.24 11.79 11.22
N GLY A 335 1.99 12.27 11.29
CA GLY A 335 1.66 13.68 11.14
C GLY A 335 2.29 14.54 12.24
N GLU A 336 2.44 13.96 13.44
CA GLU A 336 3.11 14.55 14.60
C GLU A 336 4.64 14.31 14.61
N GLY A 337 5.18 13.59 13.61
CA GLY A 337 6.61 13.33 13.51
C GLY A 337 7.14 12.27 14.48
N LEU A 338 6.26 11.38 14.98
CA LEU A 338 6.56 10.36 16.00
C LEU A 338 7.07 10.97 17.31
N SER A 339 6.50 12.12 17.71
CA SER A 339 6.95 12.87 18.89
C SER A 339 6.29 12.45 20.21
N ASP A 340 5.22 11.65 20.18
CA ASP A 340 4.56 11.18 21.40
C ASP A 340 5.42 10.09 22.08
N PRO A 341 5.92 10.31 23.31
CA PRO A 341 6.77 9.34 23.99
C PRO A 341 6.02 8.06 24.40
N ASN A 342 4.68 8.04 24.36
CA ASN A 342 3.87 6.89 24.72
C ASN A 342 3.31 6.13 23.51
N ASP A 343 3.53 6.63 22.29
CA ASP A 343 2.98 6.06 21.07
C ASP A 343 4.04 5.94 19.98
N TYR A 344 4.35 4.70 19.59
CA TYR A 344 5.28 4.38 18.52
C TYR A 344 4.75 3.20 17.71
N PRO A 345 3.92 3.44 16.68
CA PRO A 345 3.15 2.40 16.02
C PRO A 345 3.99 1.60 15.00
N VAL A 346 4.99 0.86 15.49
CA VAL A 346 5.94 0.07 14.68
C VAL A 346 5.22 -0.88 13.74
N ASP A 347 4.24 -1.63 14.24
CA ASP A 347 3.49 -2.61 13.45
C ASP A 347 2.69 -1.96 12.33
N GLN A 348 1.99 -0.87 12.62
CA GLN A 348 1.18 -0.18 11.61
C GLN A 348 2.05 0.53 10.58
N ARG A 349 3.22 1.03 11.00
CA ARG A 349 4.22 1.60 10.12
C ARG A 349 4.83 0.53 9.21
N GLY A 350 5.23 -0.60 9.76
CA GLY A 350 5.74 -1.75 9.02
C GLY A 350 4.72 -2.24 8.00
N LEU A 351 3.47 -2.41 8.42
CA LEU A 351 2.35 -2.77 7.53
C LEU A 351 2.12 -1.73 6.43
N THR A 352 2.06 -0.44 6.77
CA THR A 352 1.76 0.60 5.77
C THR A 352 2.80 0.63 4.66
N TYR A 353 4.08 0.49 5.01
CA TYR A 353 5.17 0.51 4.04
C TYR A 353 5.42 -0.81 3.31
N THR A 354 4.53 -1.81 3.46
CA THR A 354 4.45 -2.96 2.54
C THR A 354 3.66 -2.66 1.28
N TYR A 355 2.82 -1.61 1.28
CA TYR A 355 1.99 -1.24 0.13
C TYR A 355 2.05 0.26 -0.21
N ALA A 356 2.61 1.11 0.66
CA ALA A 356 2.94 2.49 0.36
C ALA A 356 4.46 2.69 0.35
N TYR A 357 4.95 3.71 -0.35
CA TYR A 357 6.39 4.03 -0.38
C TYR A 357 6.70 5.47 0.00
N ILE A 358 5.70 6.34 0.23
CA ILE A 358 5.89 7.76 0.55
C ILE A 358 4.94 8.18 1.70
N GLY A 359 5.49 8.79 2.74
CA GLY A 359 4.71 9.42 3.81
C GLY A 359 4.15 10.78 3.38
N ILE A 360 2.92 11.10 3.80
CA ILE A 360 2.24 12.38 3.49
C ILE A 360 1.99 13.11 4.81
N LYS A 361 2.46 14.36 4.93
CA LYS A 361 2.29 15.16 6.16
C LYS A 361 0.92 15.83 6.25
N ARG A 362 0.42 16.32 5.12
CA ARG A 362 -0.81 17.12 4.99
C ARG A 362 -1.88 16.30 4.28
N VAL A 363 -2.40 15.31 5.01
CA VAL A 363 -3.45 14.40 4.50
C VAL A 363 -4.71 15.17 4.12
N GLY A 364 -5.36 14.73 3.03
CA GLY A 364 -6.63 15.29 2.56
C GLY A 364 -6.51 16.58 1.75
N ALA A 365 -5.31 17.16 1.66
CA ALA A 365 -5.05 18.40 0.96
C ALA A 365 -4.58 18.12 -0.48
N GLY A 366 -5.40 17.48 -1.33
CA GLY A 366 -5.19 17.52 -2.79
C GLY A 366 -5.38 16.23 -3.55
N GLN A 367 -5.02 15.12 -2.93
CA GLN A 367 -5.47 13.80 -3.35
C GLN A 367 -5.94 13.07 -2.11
N PHE A 368 -6.99 12.27 -2.27
CA PHE A 368 -7.42 11.34 -1.24
C PHE A 368 -7.62 9.96 -1.88
N TYR A 369 -7.41 8.93 -1.08
CA TYR A 369 -7.32 7.56 -1.55
C TYR A 369 -8.28 6.70 -0.75
N LEU A 370 -8.97 5.81 -1.46
CA LEU A 370 -9.68 4.69 -0.87
C LEU A 370 -9.09 3.41 -1.43
N ILE A 371 -8.76 2.45 -0.58
CA ILE A 371 -8.36 1.11 -0.99
C ILE A 371 -9.50 0.14 -0.76
N ASN A 372 -9.63 -0.84 -1.63
CA ASN A 372 -10.62 -1.89 -1.51
C ASN A 372 -9.99 -3.23 -1.93
N ILE A 373 -10.10 -4.19 -1.02
CA ILE A 373 -9.51 -5.54 -1.13
C ILE A 373 -10.58 -6.64 -1.12
N LYS A 374 -11.87 -6.26 -1.05
CA LYS A 374 -13.01 -7.17 -0.90
C LYS A 374 -14.20 -6.73 -1.72
N ASP A 375 -14.79 -7.65 -2.46
CA ASP A 375 -16.04 -7.40 -3.19
C ASP A 375 -17.22 -7.17 -2.23
N LYS A 376 -18.42 -6.92 -2.78
CA LYS A 376 -19.65 -6.71 -2.00
C LYS A 376 -19.99 -7.85 -1.03
N ASN A 377 -19.55 -9.08 -1.30
CA ASN A 377 -19.81 -10.24 -0.46
C ASN A 377 -18.75 -10.44 0.63
N GLY A 378 -17.67 -9.65 0.60
CA GLY A 378 -16.55 -9.76 1.53
C GLY A 378 -15.43 -10.66 1.05
N ASP A 379 -15.50 -11.14 -0.20
CA ASP A 379 -14.51 -12.05 -0.78
C ASP A 379 -13.35 -11.25 -1.40
N SER A 380 -12.13 -11.77 -1.28
CA SER A 380 -10.97 -11.20 -1.97
C SER A 380 -11.13 -11.30 -3.49
N TYR A 381 -10.58 -10.33 -4.21
CA TYR A 381 -10.63 -10.33 -5.66
C TYR A 381 -9.73 -11.41 -6.29
N ASP A 382 -10.31 -12.22 -7.15
CA ASP A 382 -9.65 -13.22 -7.97
C ASP A 382 -9.55 -12.70 -9.41
N GLY A 383 -8.34 -12.61 -9.96
CA GLY A 383 -8.10 -12.05 -11.28
C GLY A 383 -8.69 -12.87 -12.43
N ALA A 384 -9.12 -14.12 -12.18
CA ALA A 384 -9.86 -14.92 -13.15
C ALA A 384 -11.33 -14.51 -13.28
N LYS A 385 -11.88 -13.81 -12.29
CA LYS A 385 -13.28 -13.35 -12.28
C LYS A 385 -13.38 -11.94 -12.85
N THR A 386 -14.60 -11.57 -13.26
CA THR A 386 -14.92 -10.21 -13.70
C THR A 386 -15.78 -9.52 -12.65
N PHE A 387 -15.43 -8.28 -12.32
CA PHE A 387 -16.15 -7.45 -11.38
C PHE A 387 -16.57 -6.14 -12.05
N ARG A 388 -17.65 -5.53 -11.56
CA ARG A 388 -18.13 -4.21 -11.95
C ARG A 388 -18.13 -3.27 -10.75
N LEU A 389 -17.40 -2.16 -10.87
CA LEU A 389 -17.54 -0.98 -10.03
C LEU A 389 -18.52 -0.01 -10.68
N HIS A 390 -19.62 0.30 -10.01
CA HIS A 390 -20.51 1.38 -10.43
C HIS A 390 -20.12 2.67 -9.69
N VAL A 391 -19.54 3.64 -10.40
CA VAL A 391 -19.19 4.95 -9.85
C VAL A 391 -20.38 5.90 -10.02
N PRO A 392 -21.05 6.32 -8.94
CA PRO A 392 -22.21 7.20 -9.05
C PRO A 392 -21.87 8.54 -9.69
N PRO A 393 -22.85 9.23 -10.31
CA PRO A 393 -22.60 10.53 -10.93
C PRO A 393 -22.16 11.57 -9.88
N ASN A 394 -21.63 12.69 -10.38
CA ASN A 394 -21.28 13.84 -9.55
C ASN A 394 -20.29 13.54 -8.42
N VAL A 395 -19.24 12.76 -8.73
CA VAL A 395 -18.13 12.53 -7.78
C VAL A 395 -17.60 13.89 -7.29
N PRO A 396 -17.51 14.12 -5.97
CA PRO A 396 -17.20 15.44 -5.40
C PRO A 396 -15.71 15.76 -5.49
N VAL A 397 -15.26 16.10 -6.69
CA VAL A 397 -13.89 16.49 -7.03
C VAL A 397 -13.86 17.81 -7.81
N ASP A 398 -12.77 18.56 -7.68
CA ASP A 398 -12.47 19.75 -8.48
C ASP A 398 -11.73 19.42 -9.78
N GLN A 399 -11.04 18.27 -9.84
CA GLN A 399 -10.26 17.86 -11.00
C GLN A 399 -10.85 16.60 -11.65
N TYR A 400 -10.44 15.42 -11.17
CA TYR A 400 -10.89 14.13 -11.68
C TYR A 400 -10.84 13.09 -10.58
N TRP A 401 -11.28 11.88 -10.90
CA TRP A 401 -11.09 10.67 -10.12
C TRP A 401 -10.55 9.55 -11.00
N SER A 402 -9.89 8.56 -10.39
CA SER A 402 -9.45 7.35 -11.08
C SER A 402 -9.58 6.10 -10.21
N VAL A 403 -9.59 4.94 -10.84
CA VAL A 403 -9.49 3.63 -10.19
C VAL A 403 -8.37 2.83 -10.83
N THR A 404 -7.48 2.29 -10.00
CA THR A 404 -6.31 1.51 -10.44
C THR A 404 -6.32 0.13 -9.79
N ALA A 405 -5.96 -0.89 -10.56
CA ALA A 405 -5.77 -2.25 -10.06
C ALA A 405 -4.28 -2.57 -9.85
N TYR A 406 -3.98 -3.18 -8.71
CA TYR A 406 -2.65 -3.65 -8.34
C TYR A 406 -2.67 -5.15 -8.12
N ASP A 407 -1.54 -5.76 -8.36
CA ASP A 407 -1.30 -7.13 -7.92
C ASP A 407 -1.31 -7.19 -6.40
N ARG A 408 -2.12 -8.08 -5.82
CA ARG A 408 -2.27 -8.14 -4.36
C ARG A 408 -0.99 -8.60 -3.66
N GLU A 409 -0.22 -9.51 -4.25
CA GLU A 409 0.96 -10.07 -3.58
C GLU A 409 2.12 -9.07 -3.50
N THR A 410 2.32 -8.30 -4.57
CA THR A 410 3.44 -7.33 -4.69
C THR A 410 3.04 -5.90 -4.34
N HIS A 411 1.74 -5.60 -4.27
CA HIS A 411 1.17 -4.26 -4.16
C HIS A 411 1.59 -3.30 -5.29
N ALA A 412 2.14 -3.82 -6.40
CA ALA A 412 2.58 -3.06 -7.56
C ALA A 412 1.59 -3.17 -8.72
N LEU A 413 1.82 -2.43 -9.80
CA LEU A 413 0.98 -2.55 -11.00
C LEU A 413 1.03 -3.98 -11.55
N ILE A 414 -0.11 -4.51 -11.96
CA ILE A 414 -0.21 -5.86 -12.53
C ILE A 414 0.74 -5.96 -13.74
N LYS A 415 1.58 -6.99 -13.79
CA LYS A 415 2.57 -7.15 -14.88
C LYS A 415 1.90 -7.56 -16.19
N ASN A 416 2.51 -7.17 -17.31
CA ASN A 416 2.14 -7.58 -18.66
C ASN A 416 0.72 -7.22 -19.12
N VAL A 417 0.09 -6.21 -18.51
CA VAL A 417 -1.19 -5.65 -18.96
C VAL A 417 -0.99 -4.33 -19.72
N ASP A 418 -1.93 -3.98 -20.60
CA ASP A 418 -1.83 -2.76 -21.43
C ASP A 418 -2.11 -1.47 -20.65
N ARG A 419 -2.86 -1.57 -19.55
CA ARG A 419 -3.22 -0.46 -18.65
C ARG A 419 -3.49 -0.98 -17.25
N ALA A 420 -3.27 -0.13 -16.25
CA ALA A 420 -3.59 -0.46 -14.86
C ALA A 420 -4.77 0.35 -14.29
N SER A 421 -5.19 1.41 -14.97
CA SER A 421 -6.12 2.41 -14.43
C SER A 421 -7.18 2.85 -15.43
N ARG A 422 -8.27 3.42 -14.88
CA ARG A 422 -9.22 4.28 -15.60
C ARG A 422 -9.44 5.57 -14.85
N ALA A 423 -9.26 6.69 -15.54
CA ALA A 423 -9.49 8.03 -15.01
C ALA A 423 -10.65 8.73 -15.73
N SER A 424 -11.41 9.55 -15.00
CA SER A 424 -12.60 10.26 -15.52
C SER A 424 -12.32 11.39 -16.51
N ASN A 425 -11.06 11.79 -16.65
CA ASN A 425 -10.57 12.72 -17.66
C ASN A 425 -9.99 12.01 -18.90
N ALA A 426 -10.02 10.67 -18.96
CA ALA A 426 -9.68 9.94 -20.18
C ALA A 426 -10.78 10.15 -21.24
N ALA A 427 -10.39 10.56 -22.44
CA ALA A 427 -11.32 10.97 -23.50
C ALA A 427 -12.21 9.81 -23.99
N GLU A 428 -11.71 8.58 -23.92
CA GLU A 428 -12.41 7.38 -24.36
C GLU A 428 -13.39 6.82 -23.31
N LEU A 429 -13.34 7.29 -22.06
CA LEU A 429 -14.17 6.75 -20.98
C LEU A 429 -15.66 7.06 -21.24
N ARG A 430 -16.48 6.01 -21.29
CA ARG A 430 -17.92 6.13 -21.55
C ARG A 430 -18.67 6.34 -20.26
N LYS A 431 -19.63 7.27 -20.29
CA LYS A 431 -20.56 7.55 -19.19
C LYS A 431 -21.93 7.00 -19.53
N ASN A 432 -22.68 6.60 -18.51
CA ASN A 432 -24.08 6.26 -18.61
C ASN A 432 -24.94 7.53 -18.78
N GLU A 433 -26.22 7.38 -19.15
CA GLU A 433 -27.13 8.51 -19.39
C GLU A 433 -27.32 9.40 -18.14
N ASP A 434 -27.26 8.82 -16.94
CA ASP A 434 -27.37 9.53 -15.66
C ASP A 434 -26.05 10.18 -15.21
N GLY A 435 -24.98 10.05 -16.01
CA GLY A 435 -23.64 10.56 -15.72
C GLY A 435 -22.78 9.66 -14.83
N SER A 436 -23.28 8.49 -14.40
CA SER A 436 -22.49 7.46 -13.72
C SER A 436 -21.50 6.81 -14.68
N VAL A 437 -20.56 6.04 -14.13
CA VAL A 437 -19.61 5.25 -14.91
C VAL A 437 -19.52 3.84 -14.35
N ASP A 438 -19.75 2.84 -15.19
CA ASP A 438 -19.41 1.47 -14.86
C ASP A 438 -17.98 1.18 -15.30
N ILE A 439 -17.14 0.69 -14.38
CA ILE A 439 -15.79 0.19 -14.65
C ILE A 439 -15.78 -1.31 -14.43
N TYR A 440 -15.27 -2.05 -15.40
CA TYR A 440 -15.09 -3.49 -15.36
C TYR A 440 -13.65 -3.84 -15.03
N ILE A 441 -13.44 -4.82 -14.16
CA ILE A 441 -12.12 -5.30 -13.76
C ILE A 441 -12.12 -6.82 -13.97
N GLY A 442 -11.20 -7.33 -14.78
CA GLY A 442 -11.13 -8.77 -15.09
C GLY A 442 -10.15 -9.10 -16.22
N ALA A 443 -9.87 -10.37 -16.48
CA ALA A 443 -8.87 -10.77 -17.47
C ALA A 443 -9.23 -10.40 -18.92
N MET A 444 -10.51 -10.21 -19.23
CA MET A 444 -11.01 -9.76 -20.53
C MET A 444 -12.10 -8.70 -20.36
N ALA A 445 -12.15 -7.75 -21.29
CA ALA A 445 -13.24 -6.78 -21.35
C ALA A 445 -14.57 -7.46 -21.72
N PRO A 446 -15.67 -7.19 -20.99
CA PRO A 446 -17.00 -7.55 -21.47
C PRO A 446 -17.31 -6.89 -22.83
N PRO A 447 -18.15 -7.53 -23.68
CA PRO A 447 -18.52 -6.96 -24.98
C PRO A 447 -19.04 -5.53 -24.87
N GLY A 448 -18.43 -4.61 -25.64
CA GLY A 448 -18.80 -3.20 -25.68
C GLY A 448 -18.21 -2.32 -24.56
N GLN A 449 -17.45 -2.91 -23.62
CA GLN A 449 -16.90 -2.25 -22.44
C GLN A 449 -15.38 -2.06 -22.47
N GLN A 450 -14.75 -2.17 -23.65
CA GLN A 450 -13.29 -2.07 -23.82
C GLN A 450 -12.72 -0.74 -23.31
N THR A 451 -13.50 0.33 -23.42
CA THR A 451 -13.12 1.67 -22.95
C THR A 451 -13.42 1.93 -21.47
N ASN A 452 -13.96 0.95 -20.77
CA ASN A 452 -14.37 1.05 -19.37
C ASN A 452 -13.83 -0.15 -18.58
N TRP A 453 -12.68 -0.69 -18.99
CA TRP A 453 -12.16 -1.93 -18.46
C TRP A 453 -10.71 -1.79 -17.96
N ILE A 454 -10.37 -2.51 -16.90
CA ILE A 454 -9.02 -2.68 -16.37
C ILE A 454 -8.67 -4.18 -16.41
N PRO A 455 -7.63 -4.57 -17.16
CA PRO A 455 -7.17 -5.96 -17.24
C PRO A 455 -6.60 -6.45 -15.91
N THR A 456 -6.79 -7.74 -15.65
CA THR A 456 -6.17 -8.48 -14.53
C THR A 456 -5.42 -9.71 -15.04
N ASP A 457 -4.54 -10.26 -14.20
CA ASP A 457 -3.91 -11.55 -14.43
C ASP A 457 -4.78 -12.68 -13.85
N PRO A 458 -5.29 -13.63 -14.66
CA PRO A 458 -6.15 -14.71 -14.18
C PRO A 458 -5.47 -15.69 -13.21
N ALA A 459 -4.13 -15.68 -13.11
CA ALA A 459 -3.40 -16.51 -12.17
C ALA A 459 -3.19 -15.83 -10.80
N ARG A 460 -3.60 -14.57 -10.64
CA ARG A 460 -3.24 -13.73 -9.49
C ARG A 460 -4.47 -13.08 -8.87
N LYS A 461 -4.32 -12.63 -7.63
CA LYS A 461 -5.31 -11.79 -6.94
C LYS A 461 -4.96 -10.32 -7.17
N PHE A 462 -5.95 -9.45 -7.02
CA PHE A 462 -5.74 -8.02 -7.16
C PHE A 462 -6.39 -7.22 -6.02
N GLU A 463 -6.04 -5.96 -5.96
CA GLU A 463 -6.63 -4.96 -5.08
C GLU A 463 -6.82 -3.65 -5.84
N LEU A 464 -7.70 -2.78 -5.32
CA LEU A 464 -8.09 -1.56 -6.00
C LEU A 464 -7.80 -0.33 -5.16
N MET A 465 -7.34 0.73 -5.81
CA MET A 465 -7.31 2.07 -5.22
C MET A 465 -8.15 3.03 -6.05
N PHE A 466 -9.11 3.69 -5.40
CA PHE A 466 -9.87 4.80 -5.94
C PHE A 466 -9.22 6.11 -5.47
N ARG A 467 -8.84 6.97 -6.41
CA ARG A 467 -8.20 8.26 -6.15
C ARG A 467 -9.13 9.40 -6.50
N VAL A 468 -9.24 10.39 -5.62
CA VAL A 468 -9.97 11.63 -5.86
C VAL A 468 -9.01 12.82 -5.83
N TYR A 469 -9.04 13.64 -6.87
CA TYR A 469 -8.11 14.75 -7.08
C TYR A 469 -8.84 16.08 -6.87
N GLY A 470 -8.38 16.86 -5.89
CA GLY A 470 -9.11 18.01 -5.36
C GLY A 470 -10.45 17.60 -4.76
N PRO A 471 -10.48 16.71 -3.74
CA PRO A 471 -11.73 16.31 -3.11
C PRO A 471 -12.43 17.52 -2.47
N LYS A 472 -13.71 17.70 -2.80
CA LYS A 472 -14.56 18.73 -2.21
C LYS A 472 -15.06 18.30 -0.83
N PRO A 473 -15.51 19.24 0.04
CA PRO A 473 -16.00 18.92 1.38
C PRO A 473 -17.07 17.80 1.43
N GLU A 474 -17.91 17.70 0.41
CA GLU A 474 -18.98 16.71 0.27
C GLU A 474 -18.45 15.27 0.30
N PHE A 475 -17.22 15.04 -0.19
CA PHE A 475 -16.55 13.74 -0.12
C PHE A 475 -16.31 13.31 1.33
N PHE A 476 -15.73 14.21 2.13
CA PHE A 476 -15.39 13.96 3.53
C PHE A 476 -16.61 13.92 4.45
N GLN A 477 -17.65 14.66 4.08
CA GLN A 477 -18.97 14.59 4.73
C GLN A 477 -19.73 13.31 4.37
N LYS A 478 -19.21 12.50 3.44
CA LYS A 478 -19.77 11.19 3.02
C LYS A 478 -21.20 11.30 2.47
N THR A 479 -21.53 12.46 1.87
CA THR A 479 -22.83 12.71 1.22
C THR A 479 -22.93 12.01 -0.13
N TRP A 480 -21.80 11.88 -0.83
CA TRP A 480 -21.60 10.95 -1.94
C TRP A 480 -20.91 9.68 -1.41
N ARG A 481 -21.30 8.51 -1.93
CA ARG A 481 -20.78 7.20 -1.50
C ARG A 481 -20.36 6.35 -2.70
N LEU A 482 -19.23 5.68 -2.60
CA LEU A 482 -18.78 4.69 -3.58
C LEU A 482 -19.23 3.29 -3.13
N PRO A 483 -20.08 2.57 -3.89
CA PRO A 483 -20.44 1.20 -3.57
C PRO A 483 -19.26 0.23 -3.76
N ASP A 484 -19.36 -0.94 -3.14
CA ASP A 484 -18.44 -2.05 -3.43
C ASP A 484 -18.68 -2.65 -4.81
N LEU A 485 -17.64 -3.31 -5.31
CA LEU A 485 -17.70 -4.02 -6.58
C LEU A 485 -18.57 -5.26 -6.48
N GLN A 486 -19.25 -5.56 -7.58
CA GLN A 486 -20.08 -6.75 -7.72
C GLN A 486 -19.44 -7.70 -8.72
N SER A 487 -19.40 -8.99 -8.39
CA SER A 487 -19.05 -10.03 -9.36
C SER A 487 -20.05 -10.00 -10.51
N VAL A 488 -19.54 -10.10 -11.73
CA VAL A 488 -20.34 -10.25 -12.95
C VAL A 488 -20.29 -11.72 -13.31
N GLU A 489 -21.45 -12.38 -13.39
CA GLU A 489 -21.50 -13.72 -13.96
C GLU A 489 -21.08 -13.62 -15.43
N SER A 490 -19.99 -14.31 -15.79
CA SER A 490 -19.62 -14.50 -17.18
C SER A 490 -20.81 -15.18 -17.85
N ALA A 491 -21.46 -14.50 -18.81
CA ALA A 491 -22.49 -15.11 -19.64
C ALA A 491 -21.85 -16.33 -20.31
N THR A 492 -22.11 -17.52 -19.77
CA THR A 492 -21.81 -18.75 -20.45
C THR A 492 -22.68 -18.72 -21.70
N GLU A 493 -22.02 -18.62 -22.86
CA GLU A 493 -22.67 -18.89 -24.14
C GLU A 493 -23.28 -20.28 -24.05
N GLY A 494 -24.57 -20.33 -23.74
CA GLY A 494 -25.36 -21.53 -23.90
C GLY A 494 -25.32 -21.88 -25.37
N SER A 495 -24.45 -22.81 -25.74
CA SER A 495 -24.58 -23.55 -26.98
C SER A 495 -25.89 -24.32 -26.91
N GLY A 496 -26.98 -23.64 -27.25
CA GLY A 496 -28.24 -24.28 -27.60
C GLY A 496 -27.95 -25.14 -28.82
N SER A 497 -27.68 -26.42 -28.59
CA SER A 497 -27.76 -27.44 -29.62
C SER A 497 -29.23 -27.48 -30.05
N GLY A 498 -29.52 -26.70 -31.09
CA GLY A 498 -30.79 -26.68 -31.76
C GLY A 498 -31.15 -28.09 -32.20
N ASP A 499 -32.31 -28.53 -31.73
CA ASP A 499 -33.09 -29.63 -32.25
C ASP A 499 -33.21 -29.51 -33.78
N GLY A 500 -32.50 -30.40 -34.48
CA GLY A 500 -32.47 -30.51 -35.92
C GLY A 500 -33.00 -31.87 -36.34
N ARG A 501 -34.33 -31.95 -36.47
CA ARG A 501 -35.08 -33.04 -37.12
C ARG A 501 -34.34 -33.64 -38.32
N LYS A 502 -34.22 -34.97 -38.33
CA LYS A 502 -34.57 -35.83 -39.48
C LYS A 502 -35.17 -37.13 -38.98
#